data_AF-A0A351ITI7-F1
#
_entry.id   AF-A0A351ITI7-F1
#
_cell.length_a   1.000
_cell.length_b   1.000
_cell.length_c   1.000
_cell.angle_alpha   90.00
_cell.angle_beta   90.00
_cell.angle_gamma   90.00
#
_symmetry.space_group_name_H-M   'P 1'
#
loop_
_entity.id
_entity.type
_entity.pdbx_description
1 polymer ?
#
loop_
_entity_poly.entity_id
_entity_poly.type
_entity_poly.pdbx_seq_one_letter_code
_entity_poly.pdbx_strand_id
1 'polypeptide(L)'
;MRRLADPAVLEREAMDLQPGVTEIVIEPAADTPELRAICDEWGRRVDHRDLACGNSELRADLDRGQVTLVSWRDLREVQRAG
;
A
#
# COMPACT_ATOMS: atom_id res chain seq x y z
N MET A 1 -3.69 -11.89 -15.04
CA MET A 1 -3.70 -11.13 -13.77
C MET A 1 -2.94 -9.82 -14.00
N ARG A 2 -3.34 -8.72 -13.35
CA ARG A 2 -2.62 -7.44 -13.46
C ARG A 2 -1.27 -7.61 -12.76
N ARG A 3 -0.18 -7.19 -13.42
CA ARG A 3 1.14 -7.19 -12.80
C ARG A 3 1.13 -6.34 -11.54
N LEU A 4 1.56 -6.91 -10.43
CA LEU A 4 1.64 -6.20 -9.17
C LEU A 4 2.81 -5.20 -9.19
N ALA A 5 2.58 -4.04 -8.57
CA ALA A 5 3.59 -2.98 -8.47
C ALA A 5 4.82 -3.48 -7.69
N ASP A 6 5.99 -2.92 -7.97
CA ASP A 6 7.21 -3.21 -7.22
C ASP A 6 7.24 -2.36 -5.95
N PRO A 7 7.50 -2.92 -4.75
CA PRO A 7 7.56 -2.15 -3.51
C PRO A 7 8.49 -0.94 -3.58
N ALA A 8 9.66 -1.09 -4.22
CA ALA A 8 10.62 0.00 -4.34
C ALA A 8 10.10 1.15 -5.22
N VAL A 9 9.21 0.85 -6.18
CA VAL A 9 8.53 1.89 -6.97
C VAL A 9 7.49 2.60 -6.11
N LEU A 10 6.72 1.86 -5.32
CA LEU A 10 5.70 2.41 -4.43
C LEU A 10 6.31 3.33 -3.35
N GLU A 11 7.43 2.94 -2.75
CA GLU A 11 8.17 3.76 -1.79
C GLU A 11 8.66 5.06 -2.41
N ARG A 12 9.20 4.99 -3.64
CA ARG A 12 9.61 6.20 -4.38
C ARG A 12 8.44 7.11 -4.71
N GLU A 13 7.32 6.55 -5.16
CA GLU A 13 6.11 7.33 -5.42
C GLU A 13 5.57 7.99 -4.15
N ALA A 14 5.65 7.30 -3.00
CA ALA A 14 5.24 7.84 -1.71
C ALA A 14 6.12 9.03 -1.25
N MET A 15 7.42 9.04 -1.59
CA MET A 15 8.32 10.15 -1.28
C MET A 15 8.07 11.41 -2.13
N ASP A 16 7.58 11.25 -3.36
CA ASP A 16 7.45 12.32 -4.35
C ASP A 16 5.99 12.80 -4.55
N LEU A 17 5.10 12.50 -3.60
CA LEU A 17 3.68 12.86 -3.67
C LEU A 17 3.49 14.38 -3.80
N GLN A 18 2.70 14.77 -4.80
CA GLN A 18 2.26 16.16 -4.98
C GLN A 18 1.05 16.46 -4.09
N PRO A 19 0.80 17.74 -3.74
CA PRO A 19 -0.40 18.11 -2.99
C PRO A 19 -1.69 17.64 -3.69
N GLY A 20 -2.53 16.91 -2.97
CA GLY A 20 -3.75 16.34 -3.51
C GLY A 20 -4.20 15.10 -2.75
N VAL A 21 -5.10 14.33 -3.36
CA VAL A 21 -5.54 13.03 -2.86
C VAL A 21 -4.97 11.96 -3.78
N THR A 22 -4.22 11.03 -3.21
CA THR A 22 -3.61 9.90 -3.92
C THR A 22 -4.05 8.60 -3.28
N GLU A 23 -4.42 7.63 -4.12
CA GLU A 23 -4.69 6.25 -3.71
C GLU A 23 -3.56 5.34 -4.21
N ILE A 24 -2.88 4.68 -3.27
CA ILE A 24 -1.88 3.64 -3.58
C ILE A 24 -2.51 2.29 -3.27
N VAL A 25 -2.57 1.40 -4.27
CA VAL A 25 -3.19 0.08 -4.15
C VAL A 25 -2.12 -1.01 -4.09
N ILE A 26 -2.12 -1.76 -3.00
CA ILE A 26 -1.27 -2.94 -2.78
C ILE A 26 -2.12 -4.18 -2.54
N GLU A 27 -1.50 -5.35 -2.71
CA GLU A 27 -2.17 -6.65 -2.54
C GLU A 27 -1.39 -7.55 -1.56
N PRO A 28 -1.37 -7.21 -0.26
CA PRO A 28 -0.59 -7.93 0.74
C PRO A 28 -1.18 -9.32 1.03
N ALA A 29 -0.32 -10.34 1.11
CA ALA A 29 -0.70 -11.69 1.51
C ALA A 29 0.38 -12.37 2.36
N ALA A 30 -0.01 -13.31 3.22
CA ALA A 30 0.94 -14.15 3.94
C ALA A 30 1.54 -15.20 3.00
N ASP A 31 2.79 -15.59 3.27
CA ASP A 31 3.46 -16.66 2.53
C ASP A 31 2.90 -18.03 2.94
N THR A 32 2.04 -18.60 2.10
CA THR A 32 1.46 -19.93 2.33
C THR A 32 1.63 -20.85 1.12
N PRO A 33 1.64 -22.19 1.34
CA PRO A 33 1.67 -23.15 0.24
C PRO A 33 0.52 -22.96 -0.75
N GLU A 34 -0.67 -22.63 -0.27
CA GLU A 34 -1.85 -22.39 -1.10
C GLU A 34 -1.64 -21.17 -2.00
N LEU A 35 -1.10 -20.07 -1.47
CA LEU A 35 -0.82 -18.88 -2.27
C LEU A 35 0.17 -19.17 -3.39
N ARG A 36 1.26 -19.90 -3.06
CA ARG A 36 2.28 -20.34 -4.02
C ARG A 36 1.72 -21.25 -5.11
N ALA A 37 0.68 -22.04 -4.79
CA ALA A 37 0.05 -22.96 -5.72
C ALA A 37 -0.95 -22.29 -6.68
N ILE A 38 -1.60 -21.20 -6.27
CA ILE A 38 -2.68 -20.56 -7.06
C ILE A 38 -2.25 -19.32 -7.85
N CYS A 39 -1.07 -18.76 -7.58
CA CYS A 39 -0.66 -17.48 -8.15
C CYS A 39 0.85 -17.42 -8.39
N ASP A 40 1.28 -17.20 -9.64
CA ASP A 40 2.70 -17.06 -9.99
C ASP A 40 3.34 -15.80 -9.36
N GLU A 41 2.56 -14.75 -9.12
CA GLU A 41 3.01 -13.50 -8.48
C GLU A 41 2.91 -13.54 -6.94
N TRP A 42 2.81 -14.73 -6.33
CA TRP A 42 2.71 -14.90 -4.88
C TRP A 42 3.80 -14.13 -4.13
N GLY A 43 5.04 -14.15 -4.63
CA GLY A 43 6.18 -13.49 -4.00
C GLY A 43 5.96 -11.99 -3.86
N ARG A 44 5.38 -11.36 -4.89
CA ARG A 44 5.10 -9.93 -4.86
C ARG A 44 4.01 -9.55 -3.84
N ARG A 45 3.05 -10.45 -3.59
CA ARG A 45 2.03 -10.25 -2.54
C ARG A 45 2.63 -10.36 -1.15
N VAL A 46 3.64 -11.22 -0.97
CA VAL A 46 4.42 -11.28 0.28
C VAL A 46 5.24 -10.00 0.45
N ASP A 47 5.92 -9.52 -0.60
CA ASP A 47 6.63 -8.24 -0.56
C ASP A 47 5.69 -7.07 -0.18
N HIS A 48 4.49 -7.02 -0.75
CA HIS A 48 3.47 -6.01 -0.39
C HIS A 48 3.04 -6.11 1.08
N ARG A 49 3.01 -7.31 1.65
CA ARG A 49 2.72 -7.49 3.07
C ARG A 49 3.86 -6.95 3.93
N ASP A 50 5.10 -7.19 3.54
CA ASP A 50 6.26 -6.65 4.25
C ASP A 50 6.33 -5.12 4.11
N LEU A 51 5.96 -4.58 2.96
CA LEU A 51 5.81 -3.14 2.76
C LEU A 51 4.75 -2.52 3.69
N ALA A 52 3.60 -3.18 3.87
CA ALA A 52 2.47 -2.65 4.63
C ALA A 52 2.53 -2.89 6.14
N CYS A 53 3.08 -4.04 6.54
CA CYS A 53 3.05 -4.53 7.92
C CYS A 53 4.43 -4.79 8.50
N GLY A 54 5.46 -4.90 7.66
CA GLY A 54 6.84 -4.96 8.11
C GLY A 54 7.28 -3.60 8.64
N ASN A 55 8.46 -3.57 9.25
CA ASN A 55 9.11 -2.35 9.71
C ASN A 55 9.71 -1.58 8.51
N SER A 56 8.89 -1.36 7.47
CA SER A 56 9.28 -0.71 6.22
C SER A 56 9.50 0.79 6.43
N GLU A 57 10.39 1.37 5.62
CA GLU A 57 10.65 2.82 5.65
C GLU A 57 9.45 3.62 5.13
N LEU A 58 8.52 2.97 4.40
CA LEU A 58 7.33 3.60 3.83
C LEU A 58 6.55 4.45 4.84
N ARG A 59 6.29 3.94 6.05
CA ARG A 59 5.52 4.72 7.04
C ARG A 59 6.29 5.96 7.48
N ALA A 60 7.60 5.84 7.68
CA ALA A 60 8.47 6.94 8.06
C ALA A 60 8.62 7.98 6.93
N ASP A 61 8.65 7.53 5.67
CA ASP A 61 8.71 8.40 4.50
C ASP A 61 7.42 9.19 4.30
N LEU A 62 6.26 8.54 4.46
CA LEU A 62 4.97 9.22 4.46
C LEU A 62 4.87 10.27 5.58
N ASP A 63 5.36 9.94 6.78
CA ASP A 63 5.39 10.89 7.89
C ASP A 63 6.36 12.07 7.60
N ARG A 64 7.52 11.81 6.99
CA ARG A 64 8.47 12.86 6.57
C ARG A 64 7.88 13.76 5.48
N GLY A 65 7.11 13.19 4.55
CA GLY A 65 6.35 13.90 3.52
C GLY A 65 5.11 14.63 4.05
N GLN A 66 4.85 14.58 5.37
CA GLN A 66 3.67 15.16 6.02
C GLN A 66 2.35 14.64 5.41
N VAL A 67 2.36 13.39 4.94
CA VAL A 67 1.19 12.75 4.33
C VAL A 67 0.21 12.36 5.42
N THR A 68 -1.06 12.71 5.23
CA THR A 68 -2.14 12.26 6.10
C THR A 68 -2.78 11.02 5.49
N LEU A 69 -2.65 9.87 6.17
CA LEU A 69 -3.39 8.66 5.79
C LEU A 69 -4.86 8.83 6.11
N VAL A 70 -5.72 8.53 5.14
CA VAL A 70 -7.18 8.64 5.27
C VAL A 70 -7.81 7.28 5.02
N SER A 71 -8.80 6.92 5.83
CA SER A 71 -9.60 5.71 5.60
C SER A 71 -10.89 6.03 4.85
N TRP A 72 -11.43 5.03 4.15
CA TRP A 72 -12.76 5.12 3.55
C TRP A 72 -13.87 5.39 4.57
N ARG A 73 -13.66 5.04 5.85
CA ARG A 73 -14.60 5.37 6.93
C ARG A 73 -14.62 6.88 7.17
N ASP A 74 -13.45 7.50 7.29
CA ASP A 74 -13.33 8.95 7.54
C ASP A 74 -13.99 9.74 6.41
N LEU A 75 -13.72 9.36 5.15
CA LEU A 75 -14.35 9.99 3.98
C LEU A 75 -15.87 9.85 3.99
N ARG A 76 -16.37 8.66 4.33
CA ARG A 76 -17.81 8.38 4.41
C ARG A 76 -18.49 9.16 5.55
N GLU A 77 -17.83 9.32 6.68
CA GLU A 77 -18.35 10.09 7.82
C GLU A 77 -18.48 11.56 7.46
N VAL A 78 -17.45 12.16 6.85
CA VAL A 78 -17.49 13.55 6.35
C VAL A 78 -18.59 13.72 5.31
N GLN A 79 -18.74 12.78 4.37
CA GLN A 79 -19.80 12.82 3.36
C GLN A 79 -21.21 12.80 3.96
N ARG A 80 -21.40 12.11 5.09
CA ARG A 80 -22.71 11.95 5.77
C ARG A 80 -23.04 13.05 6.76
N ALA A 81 -22.03 13.79 7.22
CA ALA A 81 -22.21 14.94 8.09
C ALA A 81 -22.69 16.20 7.34
N GLY A 82 -22.78 16.13 6.01
CA GLY A 82 -23.37 17.15 5.13
C GLY A 82 -24.88 17.20 5.19
#